data_AF-A0A9E3IKY2-F1
#
_entry.id   AF-A0A9E3IKY2-F1
#
_cell.length_a   1.000
_cell.length_b   1.000
_cell.length_c   1.000
_cell.angle_alpha   90.00
_cell.angle_beta   90.00
_cell.angle_gamma   90.00
#
_symmetry.space_group_name_H-M   'P 1'
#
loop_
_entity.id
_entity.type
_entity.pdbx_description
1 polymer ?
#
loop_
_entity_poly.entity_id
_entity_poly.type
_entity_poly.pdbx_seq_one_letter_code
_entity_poly.pdbx_strand_id
1 'polypeptide(L)'
;MATVPGMLKRILAIAAGVFLGTVLSLGAARMAAAWGFWPNRDLEKSSGYVREVLKLVNENYVEAGEASLPKLTQAALRGIVGSLDPHSEYMDAREYKALTEEISSEFGGIGVQVELRNGSIVVIAPIAGTPGARAGVLRGDQIVRIEGAKIEKPSIDDVVGRLRGKPGTKVTLSFFRPSTKKEFTVTLVREKIKVESVRAVHLLPGGIGYVQLTQFSEHTGEEFINALNKLNDQGMNALIIDLRDNPGGLLDAAVEVAEPFFKKGELIVYTQGRRREDRDEYRASAPEPPLDIPVAVLINAGTASAAEIVSGALKDTHRAVIVGERSFGKGSVQTIIDLRNGEGMRLTTARYYTPSGITLHEHGVVPDVEVVMSQADDQNVRLQHSRDDVSDPADFKERFDIDAAPDRQLAAAEAVLRAALLLGANPPAAPASPAKP
;
A
#
# COMPACT_ATOMS: atom_id res chain seq x y z
N MET A 1 34.69 23.34 77.86
CA MET A 1 33.61 22.33 77.81
C MET A 1 32.59 22.78 76.77
N ALA A 2 32.52 22.12 75.62
CA ALA A 2 31.38 22.32 74.73
C ALA A 2 30.15 21.78 75.46
N THR A 3 29.18 22.64 75.77
CA THR A 3 27.98 22.24 76.49
C THR A 3 27.22 21.21 75.65
N VAL A 4 26.73 20.14 76.28
CA VAL A 4 25.90 19.08 75.66
C VAL A 4 24.85 19.61 74.65
N PRO A 5 24.20 20.77 74.86
CA PRO A 5 23.28 21.36 73.88
C PRO A 5 23.93 21.78 72.55
N GLY A 6 25.20 22.21 72.56
CA GLY A 6 25.93 22.61 71.34
C GLY A 6 26.32 21.42 70.48
N MET A 7 26.61 20.27 71.11
CA MET A 7 26.93 19.03 70.40
C MET A 7 25.68 18.41 69.76
N LEU A 8 24.55 18.44 70.47
CA LEU A 8 23.25 17.96 69.96
C LEU A 8 22.77 18.78 68.76
N LYS A 9 22.92 20.12 68.80
CA LYS A 9 22.59 20.99 67.66
C LYS A 9 23.40 20.67 66.40
N ARG A 10 24.69 20.35 66.55
CA ARG A 10 25.55 19.97 65.41
C ARG A 10 25.14 18.62 64.82
N ILE A 11 24.83 17.64 65.67
CA ILE A 11 24.34 16.32 65.23
C ILE A 11 23.01 16.46 64.49
N LEU A 12 22.07 17.25 65.01
CA LEU A 12 20.78 17.50 64.37
C LEU A 12 20.92 18.23 63.04
N ALA A 13 21.82 19.22 62.93
CA ALA A 13 22.08 19.92 61.68
C ALA A 13 22.68 18.99 60.61
N ILE A 14 23.62 18.12 61.00
CA ILE A 14 24.19 17.11 60.09
C ILE A 14 23.12 16.10 59.67
N ALA A 15 22.31 15.60 60.61
CA ALA A 15 21.24 14.66 60.31
C ALA A 15 20.18 15.26 59.37
N ALA A 16 19.79 16.52 59.60
CA ALA A 16 18.87 17.23 58.71
C ALA A 16 19.46 17.46 57.31
N GLY A 17 20.76 17.79 57.22
CA GLY A 17 21.47 17.94 55.96
C GLY A 17 21.54 16.62 55.17
N VAL A 18 21.86 15.51 55.85
CA VAL A 18 21.88 14.17 55.23
C VAL A 18 20.49 13.76 54.78
N PHE A 19 19.46 13.98 55.61
CA PHE A 19 18.08 13.66 55.26
C PHE A 19 17.61 14.46 54.04
N LEU A 20 17.82 15.78 54.04
CA LEU A 20 17.44 16.65 52.92
C LEU A 20 18.20 16.29 51.64
N GLY A 21 19.50 16.02 51.74
CA GLY A 21 20.32 15.56 50.61
C GLY A 21 19.82 14.23 50.03
N THR A 22 19.40 13.29 50.88
CA THR A 22 18.88 11.99 50.45
C THR A 22 17.52 12.13 49.76
N VAL A 23 16.62 12.96 50.30
CA VAL A 23 15.30 13.24 49.70
C VAL A 23 15.45 13.94 48.35
N LEU A 24 16.35 14.93 48.25
CA LEU A 24 16.64 15.61 46.98
C LEU A 24 17.26 14.66 45.96
N SER A 25 18.17 13.78 46.38
CA SER A 25 18.80 12.79 45.49
C SER A 25 17.80 11.76 44.98
N LEU A 26 16.92 11.26 45.84
CA LEU A 26 15.83 10.34 45.46
C LEU A 26 14.81 11.04 44.56
N GLY A 27 14.48 12.30 44.82
CA GLY A 27 13.62 13.12 43.97
C GLY A 27 14.21 13.34 42.58
N ALA A 28 15.49 13.71 42.51
CA ALA A 28 16.22 13.88 41.26
C ALA A 28 16.35 12.56 40.49
N ALA A 29 16.65 11.43 41.16
CA ALA A 29 16.70 10.12 40.54
C ALA A 29 15.33 9.68 39.99
N ARG A 30 14.25 9.94 40.71
CA ARG A 30 12.89 9.67 40.23
C ARG A 30 12.50 10.55 39.04
N MET A 31 12.88 11.83 39.04
CA MET A 31 12.66 12.71 37.89
C MET A 31 13.50 12.28 36.68
N ALA A 32 14.77 11.93 36.87
CA ALA A 32 15.64 11.44 35.81
C ALA A 32 15.11 10.12 35.21
N ALA A 33 14.61 9.21 36.04
CA ALA A 33 13.96 7.98 35.57
C ALA A 33 12.64 8.25 34.85
N ALA A 34 11.79 9.15 35.37
CA ALA A 34 10.51 9.52 34.76
C ALA A 34 10.67 10.27 33.42
N TRP A 35 11.76 11.00 33.25
CA TRP A 35 12.12 11.71 32.01
C TRP A 35 13.02 10.89 31.07
N GLY A 36 13.31 9.62 31.39
CA GLY A 36 14.08 8.74 30.50
C GLY A 36 15.56 9.12 30.34
N PHE A 37 16.15 9.85 31.30
CA PHE A 37 17.55 10.29 31.22
C PHE A 37 18.57 9.17 31.44
N TRP A 38 18.17 7.99 31.94
CA TRP A 38 19.10 6.87 32.03
C TRP A 38 19.27 6.18 30.68
N PRO A 39 20.51 6.02 30.19
CA PRO A 39 20.75 5.30 28.95
C PRO A 39 20.25 3.86 29.09
N ASN A 40 19.62 3.37 28.02
CA ASN A 40 19.15 2.00 27.96
C ASN A 40 20.39 1.08 27.95
N ARG A 41 20.74 0.54 29.13
CA ARG A 41 21.95 -0.27 29.34
C ARG A 41 22.02 -1.48 28.40
N ASP A 42 20.87 -2.03 28.03
CA ASP A 42 20.81 -3.18 27.12
C ASP A 42 21.08 -2.75 25.68
N LEU A 43 20.59 -1.58 25.26
CA LEU A 43 20.92 -0.98 23.97
C LEU A 43 22.42 -0.66 23.87
N GLU A 44 23.01 -0.08 24.92
CA GLU A 44 24.45 0.23 24.95
C GLU A 44 25.30 -1.04 24.84
N LYS A 45 24.98 -2.09 25.61
CA LYS A 45 25.68 -3.38 25.52
C LYS A 45 25.55 -4.00 24.13
N SER A 46 24.34 -4.04 23.59
CA SER A 46 24.06 -4.68 22.30
C SER A 46 24.74 -3.94 21.14
N SER A 47 24.64 -2.61 21.11
CA SER A 47 25.32 -1.79 20.09
C SER A 47 26.84 -1.86 20.20
N GLY A 48 27.39 -1.95 21.42
CA GLY A 48 28.80 -2.19 21.67
C GLY A 48 29.30 -3.50 21.07
N TYR A 49 28.56 -4.58 21.27
CA TYR A 49 28.89 -5.90 20.71
C TYR A 49 28.80 -5.95 19.19
N VAL A 50 27.75 -5.37 18.59
CA VAL A 50 27.63 -5.26 17.12
C VAL A 50 28.84 -4.52 16.54
N ARG A 51 29.25 -3.40 17.16
CA ARG A 51 30.43 -2.64 16.73
C ARG A 51 31.72 -3.47 16.80
N GLU A 52 31.89 -4.27 17.85
CA GLU A 52 33.05 -5.14 18.01
C GLU A 52 33.12 -6.19 16.89
N VAL A 53 31.99 -6.85 16.59
CA VAL A 53 31.90 -7.84 15.50
C VAL A 53 32.16 -7.20 14.14
N LEU A 54 31.56 -6.04 13.85
CA LEU A 54 31.81 -5.30 12.60
C LEU A 54 33.29 -4.99 12.40
N LYS A 55 33.98 -4.57 13.47
CA LYS A 55 35.42 -4.29 13.44
C LYS A 55 36.23 -5.57 13.17
N LEU A 56 35.95 -6.64 13.91
CA LEU A 56 36.65 -7.92 13.73
C LEU A 56 36.51 -8.46 12.30
N VAL A 57 35.31 -8.41 11.72
CA VAL A 57 35.08 -8.86 10.33
C VAL A 57 35.82 -7.97 9.34
N ASN A 58 35.73 -6.64 9.48
CA ASN A 58 36.41 -5.70 8.59
C ASN A 58 37.94 -5.86 8.62
N GLU A 59 38.54 -6.09 9.78
CA GLU A 59 39.99 -6.18 9.95
C GLU A 59 40.58 -7.56 9.62
N ASN A 60 39.79 -8.65 9.71
CA ASN A 60 40.31 -10.01 9.64
C ASN A 60 39.74 -10.86 8.48
N TYR A 61 38.72 -10.40 7.75
CA TYR A 61 38.21 -11.16 6.60
C TYR A 61 39.20 -11.14 5.44
N VAL A 62 39.37 -12.30 4.79
CA VAL A 62 40.41 -12.53 3.77
C VAL A 62 40.22 -11.66 2.51
N GLU A 63 38.98 -11.30 2.16
CA GLU A 63 38.66 -10.42 1.03
C GLU A 63 38.27 -9.01 1.52
N ALA A 64 39.25 -8.13 1.72
CA ALA A 64 39.03 -6.80 2.29
C ALA A 64 37.98 -5.94 1.53
N GLY A 65 37.84 -6.12 0.21
CA GLY A 65 36.85 -5.41 -0.61
C GLY A 65 35.39 -5.82 -0.36
N GLU A 66 35.17 -7.02 0.18
CA GLU A 66 33.84 -7.52 0.51
C GLU A 66 33.42 -7.17 1.95
N ALA A 67 34.38 -7.02 2.86
CA ALA A 67 34.13 -6.71 4.26
C ALA A 67 34.22 -5.20 4.58
N SER A 68 33.86 -4.31 3.66
CA SER A 68 33.87 -2.87 3.95
C SER A 68 32.79 -2.50 4.98
N LEU A 69 33.11 -1.58 5.90
CA LEU A 69 32.15 -1.14 6.94
C LEU A 69 30.80 -0.67 6.39
N PRO A 70 30.70 0.06 5.26
CA PRO A 70 29.41 0.41 4.66
C PRO A 70 28.60 -0.83 4.23
N LYS A 71 29.21 -1.79 3.53
CA LYS A 71 28.56 -3.05 3.12
C LYS A 71 28.06 -3.84 4.33
N LEU A 72 28.93 -4.00 5.34
CA LEU A 72 28.59 -4.73 6.57
C LEU A 72 27.48 -4.03 7.36
N THR A 73 27.49 -2.69 7.42
CA THR A 73 26.44 -1.91 8.09
C THR A 73 25.09 -2.11 7.38
N GLN A 74 25.07 -2.02 6.05
CA GLN A 74 23.84 -2.24 5.27
C GLN A 74 23.30 -3.66 5.49
N ALA A 75 24.17 -4.68 5.45
CA ALA A 75 23.79 -6.06 5.71
C ALA A 75 23.24 -6.26 7.14
N ALA A 76 23.88 -5.63 8.14
CA ALA A 76 23.41 -5.68 9.53
C ALA A 76 22.04 -5.02 9.70
N LEU A 77 21.82 -3.83 9.11
CA LEU A 77 20.53 -3.14 9.18
C LEU A 77 19.41 -3.95 8.52
N ARG A 78 19.65 -4.51 7.32
CA ARG A 78 18.71 -5.42 6.65
C ARG A 78 18.41 -6.64 7.51
N GLY A 79 19.43 -7.26 8.11
CA GLY A 79 19.26 -8.40 9.00
C GLY A 79 18.45 -8.08 10.26
N ILE A 80 18.70 -6.93 10.90
CA ILE A 80 17.96 -6.49 12.08
C ILE A 80 16.48 -6.32 11.75
N VAL A 81 16.16 -5.53 10.73
CA VAL A 81 14.77 -5.17 10.42
C VAL A 81 14.02 -6.35 9.79
N GLY A 82 14.64 -7.05 8.84
CA GLY A 82 14.03 -8.20 8.16
C GLY A 82 13.85 -9.43 9.03
N SER A 83 14.48 -9.47 10.22
CA SER A 83 14.26 -10.55 11.20
C SER A 83 12.96 -10.41 12.01
N LEU A 84 12.30 -9.25 11.95
CA LEU A 84 11.13 -8.95 12.77
C LEU A 84 9.85 -9.60 12.22
N ASP A 85 9.57 -9.35 10.95
CA ASP A 85 8.37 -9.82 10.24
C ASP A 85 8.59 -9.66 8.70
N PRO A 86 7.79 -10.31 7.84
CA PRO A 86 7.97 -10.26 6.39
C PRO A 86 7.59 -8.92 5.72
N HIS A 87 7.13 -7.92 6.48
CA HIS A 87 6.69 -6.62 5.98
C HIS A 87 7.61 -5.46 6.44
N SER A 88 8.46 -5.71 7.43
CA SER A 88 9.47 -4.79 7.94
C SER A 88 10.74 -4.88 7.12
N GLU A 89 11.24 -3.74 6.65
CA GLU A 89 12.38 -3.68 5.74
C GLU A 89 13.20 -2.40 5.93
N TYR A 90 14.52 -2.55 5.93
CA TYR A 90 15.44 -1.43 5.74
C TYR A 90 15.73 -1.26 4.25
N MET A 91 15.64 -0.02 3.78
CA MET A 91 15.80 0.35 2.38
C MET A 91 16.93 1.35 2.22
N ASP A 92 17.80 1.09 1.25
CA ASP A 92 18.78 2.10 0.84
C ASP A 92 18.11 3.24 0.06
N ALA A 93 18.88 4.27 -0.29
CA ALA A 93 18.34 5.46 -0.93
C ALA A 93 17.65 5.20 -2.28
N ARG A 94 18.02 4.13 -3.00
CA ARG A 94 17.38 3.77 -4.27
C ARG A 94 16.05 3.09 -4.00
N GLU A 95 16.05 2.10 -3.12
CA GLU A 95 14.84 1.35 -2.74
C GLU A 95 13.82 2.26 -2.07
N TYR A 96 14.28 3.13 -1.17
CA TYR A 96 13.40 4.06 -0.47
C TYR A 96 12.73 5.03 -1.43
N LYS A 97 13.49 5.56 -2.39
CA LYS A 97 12.94 6.41 -3.45
C LYS A 97 11.91 5.67 -4.31
N ALA A 98 12.16 4.40 -4.63
CA ALA A 98 11.20 3.59 -5.40
C ALA A 98 9.88 3.41 -4.61
N LEU A 99 9.96 3.16 -3.30
CA LEU A 99 8.78 3.10 -2.43
C LEU A 99 8.01 4.42 -2.41
N THR A 100 8.69 5.56 -2.31
CA THR A 100 8.02 6.88 -2.33
C THR A 100 7.32 7.15 -3.68
N GLU A 101 7.95 6.78 -4.80
CA GLU A 101 7.34 6.88 -6.14
C GLU A 101 6.11 5.95 -6.27
N GLU A 102 6.14 4.76 -5.67
CA GLU A 102 5.00 3.85 -5.60
C GLU A 102 3.82 4.45 -4.81
N ILE A 103 4.10 4.96 -3.60
CA ILE A 103 3.08 5.54 -2.70
C ILE A 103 2.36 6.74 -3.31
N SER A 104 3.13 7.64 -3.93
CA SER A 104 2.56 8.80 -4.63
C SER A 104 1.82 8.41 -5.91
N SER A 105 2.00 7.17 -6.41
CA SER A 105 1.59 6.76 -7.76
C SER A 105 2.14 7.65 -8.86
N GLU A 106 3.30 8.23 -8.59
CA GLU A 106 3.95 9.20 -9.43
C GLU A 106 5.41 8.85 -9.60
N PHE A 107 5.84 8.70 -10.85
CA PHE A 107 7.24 8.43 -11.15
C PHE A 107 7.72 9.26 -12.32
N GLY A 108 9.02 9.52 -12.35
CA GLY A 108 9.66 10.15 -13.51
C GLY A 108 9.84 9.15 -14.65
N GLY A 109 9.24 9.41 -15.80
CA GLY A 109 9.29 8.47 -16.93
C GLY A 109 8.68 9.02 -18.21
N ILE A 110 8.40 8.13 -19.15
CA ILE A 110 7.86 8.49 -20.47
C ILE A 110 6.38 8.13 -20.67
N GLY A 111 5.76 7.47 -19.69
CA GLY A 111 4.33 7.14 -19.70
C GLY A 111 3.93 6.09 -20.73
N VAL A 112 4.66 4.97 -20.82
CA VAL A 112 4.28 3.82 -21.65
C VAL A 112 4.21 2.56 -20.81
N GLN A 113 3.16 1.77 -21.02
CA GLN A 113 3.03 0.44 -20.46
C GLN A 113 3.67 -0.58 -21.40
N VAL A 114 4.47 -1.49 -20.87
CA VAL A 114 5.25 -2.46 -21.65
C VAL A 114 5.13 -3.86 -21.07
N GLU A 115 5.21 -4.86 -21.94
CA GLU A 115 5.28 -6.28 -21.59
C GLU A 115 6.48 -6.95 -22.28
N LEU A 116 6.99 -8.02 -21.68
CA LEU A 116 7.91 -8.93 -22.35
C LEU A 116 7.10 -9.99 -23.10
N ARG A 117 7.10 -9.94 -24.43
CA ARG A 117 6.41 -10.91 -25.28
C ARG A 117 7.36 -11.50 -26.30
N ASN A 118 7.47 -12.83 -26.31
CA ASN A 118 8.34 -13.57 -27.24
C ASN A 118 9.79 -13.04 -27.27
N GLY A 119 10.33 -12.65 -26.12
CA GLY A 119 11.70 -12.12 -25.98
C GLY A 119 11.89 -10.67 -26.44
N SER A 120 10.82 -9.93 -26.74
CA SER A 120 10.84 -8.52 -27.11
C SER A 120 10.01 -7.69 -26.13
N ILE A 121 10.45 -6.44 -25.88
CA ILE A 121 9.67 -5.49 -25.09
C ILE A 121 8.65 -4.82 -26.00
N VAL A 122 7.37 -5.11 -25.77
CA VAL A 122 6.26 -4.62 -26.57
C VAL A 122 5.48 -3.58 -25.79
N VAL A 123 5.13 -2.47 -26.44
CA VAL A 123 4.26 -1.45 -25.88
C VAL A 123 2.83 -1.99 -25.85
N ILE A 124 2.26 -2.07 -24.65
CA ILE A 124 0.84 -2.38 -24.44
C ILE A 124 0.01 -1.17 -24.86
N ALA A 125 0.23 -0.05 -24.19
CA ALA A 125 -0.44 1.21 -24.48
C ALA A 125 0.41 2.39 -23.98
N PRO A 126 0.45 3.51 -24.72
CA PRO A 126 0.90 4.78 -24.16
C PRO A 126 -0.18 5.34 -23.21
N ILE A 127 0.24 5.97 -22.13
CA ILE A 127 -0.67 6.68 -21.23
C ILE A 127 -1.04 8.02 -21.89
N ALA A 128 -2.34 8.32 -21.99
CA ALA A 128 -2.82 9.52 -22.64
C ALA A 128 -2.18 10.79 -22.07
N GLY A 129 -1.85 11.74 -22.93
CA GLY A 129 -1.24 13.01 -22.52
C GLY A 129 0.22 12.95 -22.10
N THR A 130 0.86 11.77 -22.01
CA THR A 130 2.27 11.61 -21.60
C THR A 130 3.27 11.74 -22.77
N PRO A 131 4.59 11.86 -22.51
CA PRO A 131 5.60 11.98 -23.56
C PRO A 131 5.51 10.88 -24.63
N GLY A 132 5.30 9.62 -24.24
CA GLY A 132 5.18 8.49 -25.15
C GLY A 132 3.98 8.63 -26.09
N ALA A 133 2.80 9.01 -25.57
CA ALA A 133 1.62 9.27 -26.38
C ALA A 133 1.84 10.42 -27.37
N ARG A 134 2.39 11.55 -26.90
CA ARG A 134 2.64 12.74 -27.75
C ARG A 134 3.69 12.49 -28.83
N ALA A 135 4.60 11.54 -28.61
CA ALA A 135 5.59 11.12 -29.60
C ALA A 135 5.06 10.13 -30.64
N GLY A 136 3.77 9.76 -30.58
CA GLY A 136 3.16 8.85 -31.53
C GLY A 136 3.59 7.39 -31.36
N VAL A 137 4.03 7.01 -30.16
CA VAL A 137 4.20 5.59 -29.78
C VAL A 137 2.82 4.95 -29.77
N LEU A 138 2.69 3.79 -30.40
CA LEU A 138 1.44 3.06 -30.53
C LEU A 138 1.55 1.70 -29.85
N ARG A 139 0.38 1.14 -29.55
CA ARG A 139 0.25 -0.27 -29.16
C ARG A 139 0.94 -1.17 -30.18
N GLY A 140 1.68 -2.16 -29.67
CA GLY A 140 2.40 -3.15 -30.48
C GLY A 140 3.77 -2.70 -30.97
N ASP A 141 4.16 -1.43 -30.76
CA ASP A 141 5.54 -0.99 -31.02
C ASP A 141 6.51 -1.77 -30.12
N GLN A 142 7.65 -2.17 -30.66
CA GLN A 142 8.66 -2.94 -29.94
C GLN A 142 9.86 -2.06 -29.63
N ILE A 143 10.27 -1.95 -28.36
CA ILE A 143 11.46 -1.20 -28.00
C ILE A 143 12.69 -2.04 -28.38
N VAL A 144 13.47 -1.56 -29.35
CA VAL A 144 14.65 -2.29 -29.86
C VAL A 144 15.98 -1.67 -29.39
N ARG A 145 16.00 -0.36 -29.08
CA ARG A 145 17.17 0.33 -28.51
C ARG A 145 16.77 1.37 -27.47
N ILE A 146 17.62 1.53 -26.46
CA ILE A 146 17.54 2.62 -25.46
C ILE A 146 18.92 3.27 -25.40
N GLU A 147 19.00 4.58 -25.62
CA GLU A 147 20.27 5.32 -25.71
C GLU A 147 21.24 4.72 -26.75
N GLY A 148 20.70 4.28 -27.90
CA GLY A 148 21.48 3.65 -28.97
C GLY A 148 21.95 2.22 -28.68
N ALA A 149 21.90 1.76 -27.42
CA ALA A 149 22.22 0.39 -27.06
C ALA A 149 21.04 -0.55 -27.39
N LYS A 150 21.33 -1.61 -28.17
CA LYS A 150 20.36 -2.64 -28.52
C LYS A 150 19.97 -3.44 -27.29
N ILE A 151 18.68 -3.74 -27.18
CA ILE A 151 18.16 -4.58 -26.12
C ILE A 151 18.28 -6.03 -26.58
N GLU A 152 19.17 -6.80 -25.96
CA GLU A 152 19.33 -8.23 -26.21
C GLU A 152 18.96 -9.00 -24.94
N LYS A 153 18.06 -9.98 -25.05
CA LYS A 153 17.49 -10.73 -23.91
C LYS A 153 16.99 -9.79 -22.78
N PRO A 154 15.99 -8.93 -23.07
CA PRO A 154 15.51 -7.94 -22.11
C PRO A 154 15.08 -8.57 -20.79
N SER A 155 15.56 -8.00 -19.68
CA SER A 155 14.83 -8.04 -18.41
C SER A 155 13.85 -6.88 -18.39
N ILE A 156 12.59 -7.15 -18.04
CA ILE A 156 11.56 -6.12 -17.94
C ILE A 156 11.97 -5.04 -16.93
N ASP A 157 12.57 -5.44 -15.81
CA ASP A 157 12.99 -4.53 -14.73
C ASP A 157 14.12 -3.61 -15.17
N ASP A 158 15.12 -4.14 -15.91
CA ASP A 158 16.21 -3.32 -16.46
C ASP A 158 15.66 -2.28 -17.44
N VAL A 159 14.76 -2.71 -18.33
CA VAL A 159 14.16 -1.83 -19.33
C VAL A 159 13.33 -0.74 -18.64
N VAL A 160 12.44 -1.11 -17.72
CA VAL A 160 11.64 -0.15 -16.95
C VAL A 160 12.55 0.82 -16.18
N GLY A 161 13.62 0.33 -15.54
CA GLY A 161 14.60 1.15 -14.85
C GLY A 161 15.28 2.18 -15.74
N ARG A 162 15.56 1.82 -17.00
CA ARG A 162 16.14 2.73 -18.01
C ARG A 162 15.12 3.70 -18.61
N LEU A 163 13.86 3.31 -18.72
CA LEU A 163 12.77 4.20 -19.16
C LEU A 163 12.44 5.24 -18.08
N ARG A 164 12.52 4.86 -16.81
CA ARG A 164 12.40 5.77 -15.67
C ARG A 164 13.62 6.68 -15.52
N GLY A 165 13.45 7.77 -14.80
CA GLY A 165 14.51 8.74 -14.53
C GLY A 165 13.98 10.09 -14.11
N LYS A 166 14.86 10.99 -13.67
CA LYS A 166 14.47 12.31 -13.15
C LYS A 166 13.66 13.09 -14.21
N PRO A 167 12.50 13.68 -13.86
CA PRO A 167 11.77 14.56 -14.77
C PRO A 167 12.66 15.67 -15.35
N GLY A 168 12.44 16.01 -16.62
CA GLY A 168 13.24 16.95 -17.40
C GLY A 168 14.49 16.34 -18.07
N THR A 169 14.90 15.12 -17.69
CA THR A 169 15.97 14.40 -18.41
C THR A 169 15.47 13.80 -19.72
N LYS A 170 16.35 13.62 -20.70
CA LYS A 170 16.00 13.02 -21.98
C LYS A 170 16.27 11.52 -21.99
N VAL A 171 15.50 10.79 -22.81
CA VAL A 171 15.78 9.42 -23.20
C VAL A 171 15.52 9.21 -24.68
N THR A 172 16.46 8.59 -25.39
CA THR A 172 16.31 8.27 -26.81
C THR A 172 15.96 6.80 -26.98
N LEU A 173 14.84 6.53 -27.66
CA LEU A 173 14.33 5.19 -27.89
C LEU A 173 14.19 4.93 -29.39
N SER A 174 14.58 3.73 -29.80
CA SER A 174 14.25 3.21 -31.13
C SER A 174 13.18 2.14 -30.99
N PHE A 175 12.12 2.27 -31.79
CA PHE A 175 10.99 1.36 -31.84
C PHE A 175 10.95 0.66 -33.19
N PHE A 176 10.59 -0.61 -33.21
CA PHE A 176 10.16 -1.34 -34.41
C PHE A 176 8.63 -1.43 -34.41
N ARG A 177 7.98 -0.96 -35.48
CA ARG A 177 6.52 -1.01 -35.63
C ARG A 177 6.13 -2.16 -36.57
N PRO A 178 5.53 -3.26 -36.07
CA PRO A 178 5.20 -4.42 -36.90
C PRO A 178 4.23 -4.10 -38.04
N SER A 179 3.24 -3.22 -37.81
CA SER A 179 2.21 -2.87 -38.80
C SER A 179 2.77 -2.19 -40.04
N THR A 180 3.88 -1.46 -39.92
CA THR A 180 4.54 -0.78 -41.05
C THR A 180 5.89 -1.39 -41.41
N LYS A 181 6.40 -2.35 -40.61
CA LYS A 181 7.73 -2.96 -40.71
C LYS A 181 8.87 -1.93 -40.72
N LYS A 182 8.69 -0.80 -40.02
CA LYS A 182 9.69 0.30 -39.96
C LYS A 182 10.24 0.46 -38.56
N GLU A 183 11.53 0.78 -38.48
CA GLU A 183 12.13 1.33 -37.27
C GLU A 183 12.00 2.87 -37.27
N PHE A 184 11.74 3.44 -36.10
CA PHE A 184 11.77 4.88 -35.90
C PHE A 184 12.38 5.22 -34.54
N THR A 185 13.03 6.38 -34.44
CA THR A 185 13.71 6.83 -33.23
C THR A 185 13.08 8.12 -32.74
N VAL A 186 12.82 8.20 -31.45
CA VAL A 186 12.28 9.39 -30.78
C VAL A 186 13.10 9.71 -29.55
N THR A 187 13.38 11.00 -29.34
CA THR A 187 13.93 11.50 -28.08
C THR A 187 12.80 12.08 -27.25
N LEU A 188 12.58 11.49 -26.08
CA LEU A 188 11.52 11.84 -25.15
C LEU A 188 12.12 12.60 -23.97
N VAL A 189 11.39 13.60 -23.47
CA VAL A 189 11.71 14.24 -22.19
C VAL A 189 10.89 13.50 -21.13
N ARG A 190 11.55 13.00 -20.08
CA ARG A 190 10.87 12.35 -18.96
C ARG A 190 10.03 13.39 -18.22
N GLU A 191 8.81 13.03 -17.90
CA GLU A 191 7.85 13.84 -17.13
C GLU A 191 7.45 13.08 -15.86
N LYS A 192 6.79 13.78 -14.94
CA LYS A 192 6.12 13.15 -13.82
C LYS A 192 4.87 12.46 -14.37
N ILE A 193 4.84 11.14 -14.31
CA ILE A 193 3.74 10.31 -14.79
C ILE A 193 2.86 9.98 -13.60
N LYS A 194 1.59 10.40 -13.65
CA LYS A 194 0.56 10.01 -12.69
C LYS A 194 -0.15 8.76 -13.21
N VAL A 195 -0.28 7.74 -12.37
CA VAL A 195 -1.08 6.55 -12.66
C VAL A 195 -2.38 6.65 -11.88
N GLU A 196 -3.50 6.60 -12.60
CA GLU A 196 -4.83 6.60 -11.98
C GLU A 196 -5.04 5.31 -11.19
N SER A 197 -5.46 5.48 -9.95
CA SER A 197 -5.77 4.41 -9.00
C SER A 197 -7.21 3.91 -9.15
N VAL A 198 -8.11 4.80 -9.58
CA VAL A 198 -9.52 4.52 -9.88
C VAL A 198 -9.71 4.37 -11.38
N ARG A 199 -10.27 3.24 -11.82
CA ARG A 199 -10.43 2.87 -13.24
C ARG A 199 -11.83 2.34 -13.53
N ALA A 200 -12.08 2.14 -14.83
CA ALA A 200 -13.29 1.53 -15.36
C ALA A 200 -14.58 2.18 -14.81
N VAL A 201 -14.64 3.52 -14.72
CA VAL A 201 -15.82 4.22 -14.18
C VAL A 201 -16.94 4.28 -15.22
N HIS A 202 -17.97 3.45 -15.05
CA HIS A 202 -19.12 3.39 -15.97
C HIS A 202 -20.41 2.90 -15.30
N LEU A 203 -21.54 3.15 -15.96
CA LEU A 203 -22.87 2.70 -15.52
C LEU A 203 -23.24 1.39 -16.22
N LEU A 204 -23.51 0.35 -15.44
CA LEU A 204 -24.03 -0.93 -15.89
C LEU A 204 -25.57 -0.86 -16.09
N PRO A 205 -26.17 -1.79 -16.85
CA PRO A 205 -27.61 -1.83 -17.06
C PRO A 205 -28.40 -1.85 -15.74
N GLY A 206 -29.43 -1.00 -15.62
CA GLY A 206 -30.25 -0.89 -14.41
C GLY A 206 -29.81 0.18 -13.40
N GLY A 207 -28.81 1.01 -13.75
CA GLY A 207 -28.38 2.13 -12.92
C GLY A 207 -27.29 1.77 -11.90
N ILE A 208 -26.65 0.60 -12.06
CA ILE A 208 -25.58 0.16 -11.16
C ILE A 208 -24.29 0.82 -11.61
N GLY A 209 -23.73 1.71 -10.80
CA GLY A 209 -22.39 2.25 -11.03
C GLY A 209 -21.33 1.19 -10.77
N TYR A 210 -20.28 1.18 -11.57
CA TYR A 210 -19.11 0.33 -11.39
C TYR A 210 -17.86 1.19 -11.32
N VAL A 211 -17.00 0.88 -10.34
CA VAL A 211 -15.71 1.52 -10.15
C VAL A 211 -14.70 0.48 -9.67
N GLN A 212 -13.51 0.47 -10.29
CA GLN A 212 -12.41 -0.39 -9.87
C GLN A 212 -11.33 0.43 -9.19
N LEU A 213 -10.89 0.01 -8.00
CA LEU A 213 -9.71 0.59 -7.35
C LEU A 213 -8.58 -0.42 -7.44
N THR A 214 -7.49 -0.04 -8.09
CA THR A 214 -6.34 -0.93 -8.34
C THR A 214 -5.28 -0.85 -7.23
N GLN A 215 -5.25 0.26 -6.49
CA GLN A 215 -4.37 0.51 -5.35
C GLN A 215 -4.88 1.73 -4.53
N PHE A 216 -4.29 1.97 -3.36
CA PHE A 216 -4.57 3.15 -2.54
C PHE A 216 -3.34 4.06 -2.47
N SER A 217 -3.39 5.17 -3.19
CA SER A 217 -2.33 6.18 -3.26
C SER A 217 -2.81 7.53 -2.78
N GLU A 218 -1.91 8.52 -2.79
CA GLU A 218 -2.16 9.87 -2.29
C GLU A 218 -3.40 10.54 -2.91
N HIS A 219 -3.78 10.17 -4.14
CA HIS A 219 -4.89 10.81 -4.88
C HIS A 219 -6.15 9.95 -4.96
N THR A 220 -6.16 8.75 -4.37
CA THR A 220 -7.26 7.79 -4.55
C THR A 220 -8.59 8.28 -3.99
N GLY A 221 -8.60 8.95 -2.84
CA GLY A 221 -9.83 9.51 -2.28
C GLY A 221 -10.49 10.53 -3.21
N GLU A 222 -9.72 11.48 -3.73
CA GLU A 222 -10.20 12.47 -4.69
C GLU A 222 -10.71 11.81 -5.99
N GLU A 223 -9.94 10.87 -6.55
CA GLU A 223 -10.32 10.13 -7.76
C GLU A 223 -11.63 9.35 -7.55
N PHE A 224 -11.83 8.77 -6.37
CA PHE A 224 -13.04 8.02 -6.02
C PHE A 224 -14.26 8.94 -5.89
N ILE A 225 -14.13 10.08 -5.20
CA ILE A 225 -15.21 11.08 -5.11
C ILE A 225 -15.61 11.59 -6.50
N ASN A 226 -14.64 11.88 -7.37
CA ASN A 226 -14.90 12.30 -8.74
C ASN A 226 -15.64 11.21 -9.54
N ALA A 227 -15.29 9.94 -9.34
CA ALA A 227 -16.00 8.81 -9.93
C ALA A 227 -17.44 8.71 -9.43
N LEU A 228 -17.67 8.86 -8.11
CA LEU A 228 -19.01 8.86 -7.52
C LEU A 228 -19.88 9.98 -8.08
N ASN A 229 -19.35 11.21 -8.16
CA ASN A 229 -20.07 12.35 -8.72
C ASN A 229 -20.47 12.11 -10.19
N LYS A 230 -19.53 11.62 -11.01
CA LYS A 230 -19.78 11.28 -12.41
C LYS A 230 -20.86 10.20 -12.55
N LEU A 231 -20.84 9.17 -11.72
CA LEU A 231 -21.84 8.10 -11.75
C LEU A 231 -23.21 8.60 -11.27
N ASN A 232 -23.24 9.44 -10.23
CA ASN A 232 -24.46 10.06 -9.74
C ASN A 232 -25.12 10.94 -10.81
N ASP A 233 -24.34 11.75 -11.54
CA ASP A 233 -24.82 12.56 -12.67
C ASP A 233 -25.39 11.71 -13.82
N GLN A 234 -24.97 10.44 -13.92
CA GLN A 234 -25.48 9.46 -14.88
C GLN A 234 -26.72 8.70 -14.36
N GLY A 235 -27.20 9.00 -13.15
CA GLY A 235 -28.39 8.37 -12.56
C GLY A 235 -28.10 7.06 -11.83
N MET A 236 -26.91 6.92 -11.24
CA MET A 236 -26.56 5.78 -10.40
C MET A 236 -27.54 5.62 -9.22
N ASN A 237 -28.00 4.39 -8.99
CA ASN A 237 -28.89 4.03 -7.88
C ASN A 237 -28.36 2.87 -7.02
N ALA A 238 -27.26 2.25 -7.41
CA ALA A 238 -26.51 1.23 -6.67
C ALA A 238 -25.05 1.25 -7.14
N LEU A 239 -24.12 0.71 -6.35
CA LEU A 239 -22.68 0.77 -6.64
C LEU A 239 -21.97 -0.57 -6.45
N ILE A 240 -21.13 -0.94 -7.41
CA ILE A 240 -20.14 -2.00 -7.28
C ILE A 240 -18.75 -1.36 -7.15
N ILE A 241 -18.06 -1.67 -6.06
CA ILE A 241 -16.66 -1.30 -5.82
C ILE A 241 -15.81 -2.56 -6.05
N ASP A 242 -14.99 -2.58 -7.09
CA ASP A 242 -14.08 -3.70 -7.36
C ASP A 242 -12.71 -3.47 -6.71
N LEU A 243 -12.39 -4.29 -5.71
CA LEU A 243 -11.13 -4.32 -4.98
C LEU A 243 -10.33 -5.61 -5.24
N ARG A 244 -10.70 -6.41 -6.25
CA ARG A 244 -9.95 -7.61 -6.63
C ARG A 244 -8.56 -7.23 -7.10
N ASP A 245 -7.58 -8.03 -6.68
CA ASP A 245 -6.15 -7.81 -6.96
C ASP A 245 -5.58 -6.47 -6.47
N ASN A 246 -6.29 -5.77 -5.58
CA ASN A 246 -5.80 -4.54 -4.97
C ASN A 246 -4.96 -4.86 -3.71
N PRO A 247 -3.62 -4.67 -3.74
CA PRO A 247 -2.74 -5.02 -2.63
C PRO A 247 -2.82 -4.04 -1.44
N GLY A 248 -3.68 -3.03 -1.55
CA GLY A 248 -3.85 -1.96 -0.58
C GLY A 248 -3.03 -0.72 -0.95
N GLY A 249 -2.39 -0.12 0.06
CA GLY A 249 -1.66 1.13 -0.06
C GLY A 249 -1.86 1.98 1.18
N LEU A 250 -2.04 3.30 1.01
CA LEU A 250 -2.18 4.26 2.10
C LEU A 250 -3.47 4.05 2.90
N LEU A 251 -3.33 4.06 4.23
CA LEU A 251 -4.45 4.00 5.16
C LEU A 251 -5.40 5.19 5.00
N ASP A 252 -4.86 6.40 4.91
CA ASP A 252 -5.67 7.62 4.82
C ASP A 252 -6.54 7.62 3.55
N ALA A 253 -5.98 7.18 2.43
CA ALA A 253 -6.73 6.98 1.19
C ALA A 253 -7.85 5.93 1.34
N ALA A 254 -7.64 4.86 2.12
CA ALA A 254 -8.68 3.89 2.43
C ALA A 254 -9.82 4.50 3.26
N VAL A 255 -9.46 5.34 4.23
CA VAL A 255 -10.42 6.08 5.05
C VAL A 255 -11.25 7.02 4.18
N GLU A 256 -10.61 7.79 3.30
CA GLU A 256 -11.29 8.69 2.35
C GLU A 256 -12.22 7.96 1.38
N VAL A 257 -11.87 6.75 0.93
CA VAL A 257 -12.74 5.92 0.08
C VAL A 257 -13.93 5.36 0.85
N ALA A 258 -13.76 5.01 2.12
CA ALA A 258 -14.85 4.50 2.95
C ALA A 258 -15.77 5.64 3.47
N GLU A 259 -15.22 6.83 3.69
CA GLU A 259 -15.89 7.96 4.32
C GLU A 259 -17.27 8.34 3.72
N PRO A 260 -17.50 8.31 2.39
CA PRO A 260 -18.80 8.62 1.80
C PRO A 260 -19.96 7.77 2.32
N PHE A 261 -19.69 6.59 2.88
CA PHE A 261 -20.73 5.69 3.38
C PHE A 261 -21.00 5.89 4.88
N PHE A 262 -20.23 6.72 5.58
CA PHE A 262 -20.29 6.89 7.04
C PHE A 262 -20.84 8.26 7.43
N LYS A 263 -21.58 8.31 8.55
CA LYS A 263 -22.03 9.59 9.11
C LYS A 263 -20.85 10.25 9.82
N LYS A 264 -20.83 11.58 9.80
CA LYS A 264 -19.85 12.37 10.55
C LYS A 264 -19.68 11.88 11.99
N GLY A 265 -18.44 11.59 12.37
CA GLY A 265 -18.04 11.11 13.69
C GLY A 265 -18.09 9.59 13.87
N GLU A 266 -18.69 8.83 12.95
CA GLU A 266 -18.67 7.37 13.00
C GLU A 266 -17.25 6.83 12.75
N LEU A 267 -16.91 5.76 13.47
CA LEU A 267 -15.62 5.10 13.36
C LEU A 267 -15.57 4.26 12.09
N ILE A 268 -14.54 4.49 11.27
CA ILE A 268 -14.29 3.71 10.04
C ILE A 268 -13.30 2.59 10.35
N VAL A 269 -12.19 2.92 11.01
CA VAL A 269 -11.12 1.99 11.37
C VAL A 269 -10.35 2.56 12.57
N TYR A 270 -9.71 1.69 13.35
CA TYR A 270 -8.70 2.14 14.31
C TYR A 270 -7.44 1.29 14.24
N THR A 271 -6.31 1.89 14.62
CA THR A 271 -5.03 1.20 14.78
C THR A 271 -4.75 0.95 16.26
N GLN A 272 -4.06 -0.14 16.56
CA GLN A 272 -3.55 -0.40 17.90
C GLN A 272 -2.08 -0.82 17.81
N GLY A 273 -1.22 0.01 18.38
CA GLY A 273 0.20 -0.24 18.57
C GLY A 273 0.51 -1.03 19.84
N ARG A 274 1.80 -1.08 20.18
CA ARG A 274 2.32 -1.90 21.29
C ARG A 274 1.78 -1.48 22.66
N ARG A 275 1.61 -0.18 22.91
CA ARG A 275 1.06 0.32 24.18
C ARG A 275 -0.41 0.63 24.02
N ARG A 276 -1.16 0.61 25.13
CA ARG A 276 -2.60 0.87 25.12
C ARG A 276 -2.93 2.27 24.61
N GLU A 277 -2.09 3.24 24.93
CA GLU A 277 -2.19 4.62 24.47
C GLU A 277 -1.80 4.82 23.00
N ASP A 278 -1.15 3.84 22.36
CA ASP A 278 -0.82 3.87 20.93
C ASP A 278 -2.04 3.45 20.10
N ARG A 279 -3.16 4.17 20.26
CA ARG A 279 -4.43 3.89 19.56
C ARG A 279 -4.88 5.12 18.79
N ASP A 280 -4.92 5.01 17.47
CA ASP A 280 -5.43 6.07 16.58
C ASP A 280 -6.77 5.64 16.00
N GLU A 281 -7.76 6.53 16.08
CA GLU A 281 -9.10 6.31 15.52
C GLU A 281 -9.30 7.18 14.30
N TYR A 282 -9.76 6.56 13.21
CA TYR A 282 -10.08 7.23 11.96
C TYR A 282 -11.59 7.28 11.83
N ARG A 283 -12.14 8.49 11.92
CA ARG A 283 -13.58 8.76 11.94
C ARG A 283 -13.97 9.60 10.74
N ALA A 284 -15.16 9.35 10.21
CA ALA A 284 -15.71 10.15 9.12
C ALA A 284 -15.82 11.63 9.53
N SER A 285 -15.35 12.51 8.67
CA SER A 285 -15.29 13.97 8.87
C SER A 285 -16.22 14.74 7.94
N ALA A 286 -16.60 14.13 6.80
CA ALA A 286 -17.41 14.72 5.75
C ALA A 286 -18.72 15.35 6.29
N PRO A 287 -19.07 16.58 5.84
CA PRO A 287 -20.27 17.27 6.27
C PRO A 287 -21.53 16.79 5.54
N GLU A 288 -21.37 16.18 4.37
CA GLU A 288 -22.46 15.64 3.54
C GLU A 288 -23.12 14.43 4.23
N PRO A 289 -24.42 14.19 4.01
CA PRO A 289 -25.05 12.94 4.38
C PRO A 289 -24.33 11.75 3.73
N PRO A 290 -24.26 10.59 4.41
CA PRO A 290 -23.69 9.40 3.80
C PRO A 290 -24.51 8.98 2.57
N LEU A 291 -23.82 8.38 1.61
CA LEU A 291 -24.43 7.77 0.44
C LEU A 291 -25.29 6.57 0.87
N ASP A 292 -26.59 6.70 0.68
CA ASP A 292 -27.59 5.69 1.06
C ASP A 292 -28.16 4.99 -0.18
N ILE A 293 -27.33 4.15 -0.79
CA ILE A 293 -27.69 3.29 -1.92
C ILE A 293 -27.17 1.87 -1.67
N PRO A 294 -27.73 0.83 -2.33
CA PRO A 294 -27.17 -0.51 -2.28
C PRO A 294 -25.73 -0.56 -2.80
N VAL A 295 -24.82 -1.12 -1.99
CA VAL A 295 -23.40 -1.29 -2.35
C VAL A 295 -22.99 -2.76 -2.30
N ALA A 296 -22.23 -3.20 -3.30
CA ALA A 296 -21.52 -4.46 -3.30
C ALA A 296 -20.02 -4.21 -3.48
N VAL A 297 -19.18 -4.96 -2.76
CA VAL A 297 -17.72 -4.88 -2.88
C VAL A 297 -17.21 -6.23 -3.38
N LEU A 298 -16.49 -6.23 -4.50
CA LEU A 298 -15.83 -7.42 -5.03
C LEU A 298 -14.44 -7.56 -4.39
N ILE A 299 -14.14 -8.74 -3.87
CA ILE A 299 -12.85 -9.08 -3.28
C ILE A 299 -12.35 -10.45 -3.75
N ASN A 300 -11.04 -10.65 -3.72
CA ASN A 300 -10.40 -11.94 -3.92
C ASN A 300 -9.15 -12.09 -3.04
N ALA A 301 -8.40 -13.18 -3.19
CA ALA A 301 -7.17 -13.42 -2.43
C ALA A 301 -6.05 -12.37 -2.65
N GLY A 302 -6.15 -11.55 -3.72
CA GLY A 302 -5.25 -10.42 -3.98
C GLY A 302 -5.65 -9.13 -3.27
N THR A 303 -6.87 -9.05 -2.73
CA THR A 303 -7.33 -7.92 -1.90
C THR A 303 -6.57 -7.92 -0.56
N ALA A 304 -5.82 -6.86 -0.25
CA ALA A 304 -5.00 -6.81 0.97
C ALA A 304 -4.95 -5.42 1.63
N SER A 305 -4.61 -5.37 2.93
CA SER A 305 -4.26 -4.14 3.65
C SER A 305 -5.37 -3.05 3.56
N ALA A 306 -5.08 -1.86 3.04
CA ALA A 306 -6.05 -0.78 2.82
C ALA A 306 -7.35 -1.23 2.13
N ALA A 307 -7.28 -2.16 1.17
CA ALA A 307 -8.47 -2.70 0.52
C ALA A 307 -9.34 -3.54 1.48
N GLU A 308 -8.70 -4.24 2.42
CA GLU A 308 -9.36 -4.98 3.49
C GLU A 308 -9.97 -4.04 4.54
N ILE A 309 -9.39 -2.85 4.74
CA ILE A 309 -9.96 -1.82 5.61
C ILE A 309 -11.28 -1.32 5.04
N VAL A 310 -11.34 -0.99 3.75
CA VAL A 310 -12.58 -0.54 3.10
C VAL A 310 -13.65 -1.63 3.14
N SER A 311 -13.33 -2.83 2.62
CA SER A 311 -14.28 -3.94 2.60
C SER A 311 -14.69 -4.39 4.01
N GLY A 312 -13.75 -4.44 4.95
CA GLY A 312 -14.00 -4.79 6.34
C GLY A 312 -14.90 -3.77 7.06
N ALA A 313 -14.62 -2.47 6.92
CA ALA A 313 -15.43 -1.42 7.54
C ALA A 313 -16.86 -1.38 6.98
N LEU A 314 -17.03 -1.53 5.66
CA LEU A 314 -18.35 -1.55 5.03
C LEU A 314 -19.14 -2.81 5.40
N LYS A 315 -18.49 -3.97 5.47
CA LYS A 315 -19.10 -5.24 5.90
C LYS A 315 -19.53 -5.18 7.36
N ASP A 316 -18.60 -4.83 8.25
CA ASP A 316 -18.79 -4.84 9.71
C ASP A 316 -19.91 -3.89 10.15
N THR A 317 -20.13 -2.83 9.37
CA THR A 317 -21.16 -1.84 9.66
C THR A 317 -22.40 -1.97 8.76
N HIS A 318 -22.53 -3.09 8.03
CA HIS A 318 -23.68 -3.45 7.20
C HIS A 318 -24.03 -2.43 6.10
N ARG A 319 -23.03 -1.77 5.52
CA ARG A 319 -23.18 -0.78 4.45
C ARG A 319 -23.01 -1.38 3.06
N ALA A 320 -22.32 -2.51 2.95
CA ALA A 320 -22.15 -3.22 1.69
C ALA A 320 -22.20 -4.74 1.89
N VAL A 321 -22.57 -5.43 0.81
CA VAL A 321 -22.43 -6.89 0.72
C VAL A 321 -21.09 -7.21 0.06
N ILE A 322 -20.30 -8.06 0.68
CA ILE A 322 -19.01 -8.49 0.16
C ILE A 322 -19.21 -9.75 -0.69
N VAL A 323 -18.70 -9.73 -1.93
CA VAL A 323 -18.88 -10.79 -2.92
C VAL A 323 -17.52 -11.23 -3.45
N GLY A 324 -17.34 -12.55 -3.66
CA GLY A 324 -16.12 -13.10 -4.26
C GLY A 324 -15.44 -14.13 -3.38
N GLU A 325 -14.15 -13.99 -3.15
CA GLU A 325 -13.33 -14.91 -2.36
C GLU A 325 -12.67 -14.21 -1.17
N ARG A 326 -12.26 -14.99 -0.15
CA ARG A 326 -11.60 -14.45 1.03
C ARG A 326 -10.36 -13.62 0.65
N SER A 327 -10.22 -12.46 1.28
CA SER A 327 -9.06 -11.58 1.10
C SER A 327 -7.79 -12.09 1.80
N PHE A 328 -6.66 -11.42 1.56
CA PHE A 328 -5.32 -11.90 1.95
C PHE A 328 -5.09 -12.06 3.46
N GLY A 329 -5.59 -11.15 4.29
CA GLY A 329 -5.39 -11.14 5.74
C GLY A 329 -4.22 -10.28 6.23
N LYS A 330 -3.88 -9.19 5.53
CA LYS A 330 -2.80 -8.27 5.94
C LYS A 330 -3.35 -7.16 6.84
N GLY A 331 -3.53 -7.47 8.11
CA GLY A 331 -4.03 -6.52 9.13
C GLY A 331 -2.96 -5.69 9.86
N SER A 332 -1.73 -5.58 9.36
CA SER A 332 -0.63 -4.86 10.01
C SER A 332 -0.42 -3.46 9.43
N VAL A 333 -0.10 -2.50 10.29
CA VAL A 333 0.26 -1.12 9.93
C VAL A 333 1.76 -1.02 9.74
N GLN A 334 2.18 -0.57 8.57
CA GLN A 334 3.58 -0.24 8.33
C GLN A 334 3.78 1.27 8.42
N THR A 335 4.63 1.72 9.35
CA THR A 335 5.11 3.10 9.38
C THR A 335 6.37 3.21 8.55
N ILE A 336 6.43 4.26 7.73
CA ILE A 336 7.62 4.62 6.96
C ILE A 336 8.40 5.65 7.76
N ILE A 337 9.68 5.37 8.00
CA ILE A 337 10.57 6.17 8.83
C ILE A 337 11.73 6.61 7.97
N ASP A 338 11.84 7.92 7.75
CA ASP A 338 12.99 8.52 7.10
C ASP A 338 14.27 8.30 7.93
N LEU A 339 15.32 7.82 7.26
CA LEU A 339 16.65 7.66 7.84
C LEU A 339 17.63 8.67 7.23
N ARG A 340 18.87 8.64 7.70
CA ARG A 340 19.92 9.52 7.19
C ARG A 340 20.26 9.13 5.75
N ASN A 341 20.85 10.07 5.00
CA ASN A 341 21.37 9.85 3.63
C ASN A 341 20.30 9.49 2.57
N GLY A 342 19.03 9.80 2.83
CA GLY A 342 17.93 9.48 1.90
C GLY A 342 17.52 8.01 1.92
N GLU A 343 17.95 7.26 2.93
CA GLU A 343 17.50 5.89 3.21
C GLU A 343 16.18 5.91 3.99
N GLY A 344 15.53 4.75 4.10
CA GLY A 344 14.29 4.64 4.86
C GLY A 344 14.10 3.27 5.47
N MET A 345 13.14 3.19 6.38
CA MET A 345 12.73 1.94 7.00
C MET A 345 11.22 1.84 7.01
N ARG A 346 10.71 0.70 6.55
CA ARG A 346 9.31 0.31 6.72
C ARG A 346 9.24 -0.61 7.93
N LEU A 347 8.41 -0.28 8.91
CA LEU A 347 8.34 -1.03 10.17
C LEU A 347 6.88 -1.31 10.53
N THR A 348 6.58 -2.56 10.90
CA THR A 348 5.27 -2.89 11.47
C THR A 348 5.15 -2.31 12.88
N THR A 349 4.26 -1.32 13.06
CA THR A 349 4.12 -0.58 14.32
C THR A 349 2.79 -0.80 15.02
N ALA A 350 1.76 -1.22 14.28
CA ALA A 350 0.42 -1.42 14.80
C ALA A 350 -0.35 -2.49 13.99
N ARG A 351 -1.59 -2.76 14.42
CA ARG A 351 -2.59 -3.55 13.68
C ARG A 351 -3.86 -2.74 13.47
N TYR A 352 -4.55 -2.95 12.36
CA TYR A 352 -5.87 -2.35 12.10
C TYR A 352 -6.99 -3.23 12.65
N TYR A 353 -8.08 -2.58 13.01
CA TYR A 353 -9.29 -3.20 13.51
C TYR A 353 -10.52 -2.51 12.90
N THR A 354 -11.53 -3.32 12.56
CA THR A 354 -12.82 -2.82 12.12
C THR A 354 -13.55 -2.10 13.26
N PRO A 355 -14.64 -1.35 12.99
CA PRO A 355 -15.38 -0.62 14.03
C PRO A 355 -15.84 -1.48 15.22
N SER A 356 -16.20 -2.75 15.00
CA SER A 356 -16.58 -3.72 16.04
C SER A 356 -15.39 -4.35 16.77
N GLY A 357 -14.15 -3.99 16.42
CA GLY A 357 -12.93 -4.50 17.03
C GLY A 357 -12.42 -5.82 16.47
N ILE A 358 -12.84 -6.21 15.27
CA ILE A 358 -12.36 -7.42 14.60
C ILE A 358 -11.00 -7.10 13.95
N THR A 359 -9.99 -7.95 14.17
CA THR A 359 -8.74 -7.86 13.45
C THR A 359 -8.81 -8.67 12.15
N LEU A 360 -8.30 -8.08 11.07
CA LEU A 360 -8.23 -8.73 9.75
C LEU A 360 -6.93 -9.53 9.58
N HIS A 361 -5.99 -9.39 10.52
CA HIS A 361 -4.69 -10.04 10.46
C HIS A 361 -4.81 -11.56 10.48
N GLU A 362 -4.18 -12.23 9.51
CA GLU A 362 -4.19 -13.70 9.30
C GLU A 362 -5.56 -14.33 8.98
N HIS A 363 -6.64 -13.53 8.93
CA HIS A 363 -7.99 -14.03 8.68
C HIS A 363 -8.61 -13.49 7.40
N GLY A 364 -8.29 -12.24 7.05
CA GLY A 364 -8.90 -11.50 5.95
C GLY A 364 -10.39 -11.22 6.17
N VAL A 365 -10.98 -10.57 5.18
CA VAL A 365 -12.40 -10.34 5.03
C VAL A 365 -13.02 -11.56 4.34
N VAL A 366 -13.99 -12.18 5.00
CA VAL A 366 -14.78 -13.28 4.44
C VAL A 366 -15.93 -12.70 3.61
N PRO A 367 -16.16 -13.13 2.36
CA PRO A 367 -17.31 -12.66 1.59
C PRO A 367 -18.64 -13.08 2.23
N ASP A 368 -19.66 -12.25 2.07
CA ASP A 368 -21.05 -12.61 2.40
C ASP A 368 -21.64 -13.55 1.35
N VAL A 369 -21.25 -13.35 0.08
CA VAL A 369 -21.60 -14.22 -1.05
C VAL A 369 -20.31 -14.78 -1.64
N GLU A 370 -19.98 -16.01 -1.26
CA GLU A 370 -18.80 -16.71 -1.75
C GLU A 370 -19.00 -17.18 -3.20
N VAL A 371 -18.10 -16.75 -4.08
CA VAL A 371 -18.07 -17.12 -5.50
C VAL A 371 -16.64 -17.48 -5.87
N VAL A 372 -16.33 -18.77 -5.74
CA VAL A 372 -15.01 -19.33 -6.06
C VAL A 372 -14.84 -19.43 -7.57
N MET A 373 -13.71 -18.94 -8.09
CA MET A 373 -13.33 -19.11 -9.48
C MET A 373 -12.25 -20.18 -9.64
N SER A 374 -12.20 -20.82 -10.82
CA SER A 374 -11.03 -21.63 -11.13
C SER A 374 -9.82 -20.73 -11.38
N GLN A 375 -8.61 -21.21 -11.12
CA GLN A 375 -7.39 -20.41 -11.36
C GLN A 375 -7.29 -19.94 -12.83
N ALA A 376 -7.76 -20.75 -13.77
CA ALA A 376 -7.81 -20.38 -15.18
C ALA A 376 -8.83 -19.26 -15.43
N ASP A 377 -10.05 -19.39 -14.91
CA ASP A 377 -11.07 -18.34 -15.06
C ASP A 377 -10.62 -17.01 -14.43
N ASP A 378 -9.99 -17.07 -13.24
CA ASP A 378 -9.47 -15.89 -12.53
C ASP A 378 -8.36 -15.18 -13.33
N GLN A 379 -7.40 -15.94 -13.85
CA GLN A 379 -6.37 -15.40 -14.73
C GLN A 379 -6.95 -14.77 -16.00
N ASN A 380 -7.98 -15.41 -16.59
CA ASN A 380 -8.61 -14.94 -17.81
C ASN A 380 -9.38 -13.63 -17.55
N VAL A 381 -10.22 -13.57 -16.51
CA VAL A 381 -10.96 -12.36 -16.13
C VAL A 381 -10.00 -11.22 -15.77
N ARG A 382 -8.95 -11.50 -14.99
CA ARG A 382 -7.93 -10.51 -14.66
C ARG A 382 -7.24 -9.97 -15.90
N LEU A 383 -6.89 -10.84 -16.85
CA LEU A 383 -6.28 -10.42 -18.10
C LEU A 383 -7.26 -9.57 -18.91
N GLN A 384 -8.54 -9.93 -19.00
CA GLN A 384 -9.56 -9.11 -19.66
C GLN A 384 -9.68 -7.72 -19.04
N HIS A 385 -9.74 -7.63 -17.71
CA HIS A 385 -9.85 -6.36 -16.99
C HIS A 385 -8.59 -5.50 -17.09
N SER A 386 -7.43 -6.13 -17.29
CA SER A 386 -6.18 -5.40 -17.53
C SER A 386 -6.06 -4.86 -18.98
N ARG A 387 -6.95 -5.30 -19.88
CA ARG A 387 -6.89 -5.06 -21.33
C ARG A 387 -8.14 -4.35 -21.85
N ASP A 388 -8.39 -3.15 -21.34
CA ASP A 388 -9.40 -2.22 -21.90
C ASP A 388 -9.17 -1.93 -23.41
N ASP A 389 -7.94 -2.19 -23.89
CA ASP A 389 -7.56 -2.07 -25.30
C ASP A 389 -8.07 -3.23 -26.18
N VAL A 390 -8.69 -4.27 -25.61
CA VAL A 390 -9.26 -5.42 -26.35
C VAL A 390 -10.67 -5.71 -25.89
N SER A 391 -11.66 -5.19 -26.60
CA SER A 391 -13.07 -5.40 -26.31
C SER A 391 -13.72 -6.55 -27.09
N ASP A 392 -13.11 -7.00 -28.18
CA ASP A 392 -13.63 -8.11 -29.00
C ASP A 392 -13.13 -9.47 -28.46
N PRO A 393 -14.02 -10.38 -28.03
CA PRO A 393 -13.64 -11.72 -27.58
C PRO A 393 -12.85 -12.53 -28.61
N ALA A 394 -13.09 -12.35 -29.91
CA ALA A 394 -12.35 -13.06 -30.96
C ALA A 394 -10.91 -12.53 -31.06
N ASP A 395 -10.72 -11.22 -30.97
CA ASP A 395 -9.41 -10.56 -30.93
C ASP A 395 -8.65 -10.91 -29.65
N PHE A 396 -9.35 -11.03 -28.51
CA PHE A 396 -8.76 -11.49 -27.25
C PHE A 396 -8.25 -12.92 -27.38
N LYS A 397 -9.07 -13.83 -27.92
CA LYS A 397 -8.69 -15.22 -28.14
C LYS A 397 -7.50 -15.36 -29.08
N GLU A 398 -7.52 -14.66 -30.21
CA GLU A 398 -6.40 -14.69 -31.17
C GLU A 398 -5.09 -14.21 -30.54
N ARG A 399 -5.15 -13.24 -29.64
CA ARG A 399 -3.94 -12.61 -29.05
C ARG A 399 -3.38 -13.34 -27.86
N PHE A 400 -4.24 -13.87 -27.01
CA PHE A 400 -3.85 -14.44 -25.72
C PHE A 400 -4.01 -15.96 -25.68
N ASP A 401 -4.54 -16.58 -26.74
CA ASP A 401 -4.83 -18.01 -26.82
C ASP A 401 -5.74 -18.50 -25.67
N ILE A 402 -6.67 -17.63 -25.28
CA ILE A 402 -7.54 -17.79 -24.10
C ILE A 402 -8.97 -17.42 -24.51
N ASP A 403 -9.93 -18.29 -24.18
CA ASP A 403 -11.35 -17.98 -24.34
C ASP A 403 -11.78 -16.92 -23.32
N ALA A 404 -12.64 -15.99 -23.76
CA ALA A 404 -13.22 -15.00 -22.88
C ALA A 404 -14.04 -15.69 -21.77
N ALA A 405 -13.64 -15.51 -20.51
CA ALA A 405 -14.31 -16.10 -19.36
C ALA A 405 -15.43 -15.17 -18.87
N PRO A 406 -16.59 -15.71 -18.45
CA PRO A 406 -17.62 -14.90 -17.80
C PRO A 406 -17.18 -14.51 -16.39
N ASP A 407 -17.24 -13.23 -16.04
CA ASP A 407 -17.00 -12.75 -14.68
C ASP A 407 -18.18 -13.12 -13.77
N ARG A 408 -18.08 -14.29 -13.12
CA ARG A 408 -19.13 -14.81 -12.23
C ARG A 408 -19.27 -13.99 -10.95
N GLN A 409 -18.19 -13.40 -10.46
CA GLN A 409 -18.21 -12.60 -9.24
C GLN A 409 -18.94 -11.28 -9.48
N LEU A 410 -18.65 -10.60 -10.60
CA LEU A 410 -19.38 -9.41 -11.03
C LEU A 410 -20.86 -9.71 -11.26
N ALA A 411 -21.18 -10.81 -11.96
CA ALA A 411 -22.56 -11.21 -12.20
C ALA A 411 -23.33 -11.48 -10.89
N ALA A 412 -22.67 -12.07 -9.89
CA ALA A 412 -23.26 -12.29 -8.57
C ALA A 412 -23.51 -10.97 -7.83
N ALA A 413 -22.56 -10.03 -7.86
CA ALA A 413 -22.75 -8.70 -7.27
C ALA A 413 -23.90 -7.93 -7.94
N GLU A 414 -23.99 -7.96 -9.27
CA GLU A 414 -25.12 -7.39 -9.99
C GLU A 414 -26.45 -8.00 -9.56
N ALA A 415 -26.52 -9.33 -9.44
CA ALA A 415 -27.74 -10.02 -9.02
C ALA A 415 -28.18 -9.61 -7.60
N VAL A 416 -27.23 -9.50 -6.67
CA VAL A 416 -27.49 -9.04 -5.29
C VAL A 416 -28.04 -7.61 -5.28
N LEU A 417 -27.42 -6.70 -6.03
CA LEU A 417 -27.86 -5.30 -6.09
C LEU A 417 -29.21 -5.14 -6.78
N ARG A 418 -29.47 -5.88 -7.86
CA ARG A 418 -30.80 -5.89 -8.51
C ARG A 418 -31.88 -6.36 -7.55
N ALA A 419 -31.60 -7.39 -6.75
CA ALA A 419 -32.53 -7.87 -5.74
C ALA A 419 -32.78 -6.80 -4.66
N ALA A 420 -31.75 -6.12 -4.17
CA ALA A 420 -31.87 -5.03 -3.21
C ALA A 420 -32.75 -3.87 -3.73
N LEU A 421 -32.49 -3.44 -4.97
CA LEU A 421 -33.26 -2.38 -5.63
C LEU A 421 -34.75 -2.74 -5.78
N LEU A 422 -35.07 -4.01 -6.07
CA LEU A 422 -36.46 -4.48 -6.15
C LEU A 422 -37.17 -4.54 -4.79
N LEU A 423 -36.41 -4.79 -3.71
CA LEU A 423 -36.94 -4.90 -2.35
C LEU A 423 -37.04 -3.56 -1.62
N GLY A 424 -36.43 -2.49 -2.15
CA GLY A 424 -36.41 -1.17 -1.52
C GLY A 424 -35.61 -1.12 -0.22
N ALA A 425 -34.65 -2.04 -0.05
CA ALA A 425 -33.81 -2.15 1.13
C ALA A 425 -32.36 -2.46 0.72
N ASN A 426 -31.39 -1.94 1.48
CA ASN A 426 -30.00 -2.40 1.35
C ASN A 426 -29.96 -3.92 1.56
N PRO A 427 -29.21 -4.67 0.72
CA PRO A 427 -29.24 -6.13 0.79
C PRO A 427 -28.71 -6.56 2.17
N PRO A 428 -29.43 -7.44 2.90
CA PRO A 428 -29.02 -7.83 4.24
C PRO A 428 -27.67 -8.57 4.18
N ALA A 429 -26.75 -8.20 5.07
CA ALA A 429 -25.55 -8.99 5.31
C ALA A 429 -25.93 -10.42 5.72
N ALA A 430 -25.20 -11.42 5.23
CA ALA A 430 -25.46 -12.81 5.60
C ALA A 430 -25.30 -12.98 7.12
N PRO A 431 -26.14 -13.80 7.78
CA PRO A 431 -26.01 -14.05 9.22
C PRO A 431 -24.61 -14.62 9.51
N ALA A 432 -23.93 -14.06 10.52
CA ALA A 432 -22.59 -14.45 10.91
C ALA A 432 -22.50 -15.98 11.11
N SER A 433 -21.60 -16.63 10.37
CA SER A 433 -21.34 -18.06 10.54
C SER A 433 -20.85 -18.29 11.98
N PRO A 434 -21.41 -19.25 12.72
CA PRO A 434 -21.03 -19.48 14.11
C PRO A 434 -19.55 -19.82 14.17
N ALA A 435 -18.80 -19.02 14.94
CA ALA A 435 -17.42 -19.32 15.27
C ALA A 435 -17.36 -20.77 15.79
N LYS A 436 -16.61 -21.64 15.10
CA LYS A 436 -16.31 -22.96 15.65
C LYS A 436 -15.47 -22.77 16.93
N PRO A 437 -15.76 -23.54 17.98
CA PRO A 437 -15.16 -23.37 19.30
C PRO A 437 -13.65 -23.58 19.32
#